data_AF-A0A640Y2B0-F1
#
_entry.id   AF-A0A640Y2B0-F1
#
_cell.length_a   1.000
_cell.length_b   1.000
_cell.length_c   1.000
_cell.angle_alpha   90.00
_cell.angle_beta   90.00
_cell.angle_gamma   90.00
#
_symmetry.space_group_name_H-M   'P 1'
#
loop_
_entity.id
_entity.type
_entity.pdbx_description
1 polymer ?
#
loop_
_entity_poly.entity_id
_entity_poly.type
_entity_poly.pdbx_seq_one_letter_code
_entity_poly.pdbx_strand_id
1 'polypeptide(L)' 'MSQTPELSVVCRSCGSEVSPYVTECPYCGHRLRKRAPRLEREGD' A
#
# COMPACT_ATOMS: atom_id res chain seq x y z
N MET A 1 3.39 -12.73 -16.75
CA MET A 1 2.97 -13.19 -15.41
C MET A 1 2.90 -11.97 -14.53
N SER A 2 1.72 -11.66 -13.99
CA SER A 2 1.41 -10.43 -13.27
C SER A 2 2.15 -10.37 -11.93
N GLN A 3 3.35 -9.78 -11.91
CA GLN A 3 3.99 -9.42 -10.65
C GLN A 3 3.37 -8.11 -10.14
N THR A 4 2.20 -8.19 -9.51
CA THR A 4 1.91 -7.24 -8.45
C THR A 4 2.81 -7.66 -7.30
N PRO A 5 3.90 -6.93 -6.97
CA PRO A 5 4.68 -7.29 -5.80
C PRO A 5 3.71 -7.29 -4.62
N GLU A 6 3.73 -8.37 -3.82
CA GLU A 6 3.01 -8.45 -2.55
C GLU A 6 3.68 -7.50 -1.56
N LEU A 7 3.59 -6.21 -1.87
CA LEU A 7 4.03 -5.12 -1.03
C LEU A 7 3.04 -5.10 0.13
N SER A 8 3.53 -5.30 1.34
CA SER A 8 2.79 -4.98 2.56
C SER A 8 3.38 -3.70 3.15
N VAL A 9 2.54 -2.87 3.77
CA VAL A 9 3.00 -1.69 4.51
C VAL A 9 2.47 -1.76 5.92
N VAL A 10 3.29 -1.37 6.89
CA VAL A 10 2.90 -1.37 8.30
C VAL A 10 2.28 -0.03 8.66
N CYS A 11 1.09 -0.07 9.29
CA CYS A 11 0.44 1.11 9.83
C CYS A 11 1.28 1.72 10.95
N ARG A 12 1.70 2.98 10.81
CA ARG A 12 2.50 3.68 11.83
C ARG A 12 1.74 4.01 13.12
N SER A 13 0.40 3.96 13.10
CA SER A 13 -0.40 4.24 14.30
C SER A 13 -0.66 3.01 15.16
N CYS A 14 -0.91 1.84 14.57
CA CYS A 14 -1.25 0.63 15.33
C CYS A 14 -0.27 -0.53 15.14
N GLY A 15 0.67 -0.44 14.21
CA GLY A 15 1.64 -1.50 13.92
C GLY A 15 1.09 -2.67 13.08
N SER A 16 -0.17 -2.61 12.66
CA SER A 16 -0.77 -3.67 11.83
C SER A 16 -0.22 -3.65 10.40
N GLU A 17 0.08 -4.82 9.86
CA GLU A 17 0.42 -5.00 8.45
C GLU A 17 -0.84 -4.87 7.58
N VAL A 18 -0.76 -4.05 6.54
CA VAL A 18 -1.90 -3.66 5.71
C VAL A 18 -1.47 -3.56 4.26
N SER A 19 -2.44 -3.72 3.35
CA SER A 19 -2.19 -3.62 1.92
C SER A 19 -1.87 -2.16 1.52
N PRO A 20 -0.88 -1.91 0.65
CA PRO A 20 -0.54 -0.58 0.16
C PRO A 20 -1.60 0.01 -0.77
N TYR A 21 -2.55 -0.81 -1.24
CA TYR A 21 -3.67 -0.35 -2.05
C TYR A 21 -4.76 0.34 -1.23
N VAL A 22 -4.80 0.12 0.09
CA VAL A 22 -5.79 0.76 0.95
C VAL A 22 -5.27 2.11 1.45
N THR A 23 -6.11 3.14 1.36
CA THR A 23 -5.78 4.49 1.81
C THR A 23 -5.96 4.68 3.32
N GLU A 24 -6.60 3.72 3.98
CA GLU A 24 -7.01 3.76 5.38
C GLU A 24 -6.80 2.40 6.02
N CYS A 25 -6.32 2.40 7.27
CA CYS A 25 -6.06 1.19 8.02
C CYS A 25 -7.40 0.56 8.45
N PRO A 26 -7.72 -0.68 8.03
CA PRO A 26 -8.96 -1.34 8.43
C PRO A 26 -9.02 -1.67 9.92
N TYR A 27 -7.88 -1.65 10.61
CA TYR A 27 -7.79 -2.01 12.02
C TYR A 27 -7.99 -0.83 12.98
N CYS A 28 -7.51 0.36 12.63
CA CYS A 28 -7.54 1.53 13.52
C CYS A 28 -8.15 2.78 12.89
N GLY A 29 -8.52 2.74 11.60
CA GLY A 29 -9.05 3.89 10.86
C GLY A 29 -8.00 4.94 10.50
N HIS A 30 -6.72 4.74 10.85
CA HIS A 30 -5.68 5.72 10.54
C HIS A 30 -5.36 5.77 9.05
N ARG A 31 -5.20 6.98 8.50
CA ARG A 31 -4.95 7.18 7.08
C ARG A 31 -3.53 6.77 6.69
N LEU A 32 -3.41 5.72 5.88
CA LEU A 32 -2.16 5.17 5.38
C LEU A 32 -1.73 5.94 4.14
N ARG A 33 -1.25 7.18 4.30
CA ARG A 33 -0.74 7.94 3.14
C ARG A 33 0.56 7.32 2.62
N LYS A 34 0.46 6.53 1.55
CA LYS A 34 1.50 6.46 0.52
C LYS A 34 0.82 6.50 -0.85
N ARG A 35 0.95 7.64 -1.52
CA ARG A 35 0.71 7.83 -2.96
C ARG A 35 1.33 6.61 -3.66
N ALA A 36 0.53 5.90 -4.47
CA ALA A 36 1.02 4.76 -5.23
C ALA A 36 2.36 5.13 -5.87
N PRO A 37 3.40 4.27 -5.79
CA PRO A 37 4.60 4.47 -6.59
C PRO A 37 4.10 4.70 -8.02
N ARG A 38 4.65 5.72 -8.69
CA ARG A 38 4.33 5.93 -10.11
C ARG A 38 4.73 4.64 -10.81
N LEU A 39 3.77 3.77 -11.09
CA LEU A 39 3.93 2.71 -12.06
C LEU A 39 4.17 3.45 -13.35
N GLU A 40 5.44 3.68 -13.67
CA GLU A 40 5.86 4.03 -15.01
C GLU A 40 5.27 2.94 -15.89
N ARG A 41 4.38 3.34 -16.81
CA ARG A 41 3.79 2.43 -17.78
C ARG A 41 4.96 1.90 -18.58
N GLU A 42 5.33 0.65 -18.35
CA GLU A 42 6.21 -0.11 -19.24
C GLU A 42 5.64 0.02 -20.65
N GLY A 43 6.41 0.67 -21.51
CA GLY A 43 6.03 1.09 -22.83
C GLY A 43 7.30 1.37 -23.63
N ASP A 44 7.99 0.29 -23.97
CA ASP A 44 8.60 0.03 -25.29
C ASP A 44 8.87 -1.48 -25.42
#